data_AF-A0A101HGH0-F1
#
_entry.id   AF-A0A101HGH0-F1
#
_cell.length_a   1.000
_cell.length_b   1.000
_cell.length_c   1.000
_cell.angle_alpha   90.00
_cell.angle_beta   90.00
_cell.angle_gamma   90.00
#
_symmetry.space_group_name_H-M   'P 1'
#
loop_
_entity.id
_entity.type
_entity.pdbx_description
1 polymer ?
#
loop_
_entity_poly.entity_id
_entity_poly.type
_entity_poly.pdbx_seq_one_letter_code
_entity_poly.pdbx_strand_id
1 'polypeptide(L)'
;MDTPLKDFLELSYNELENLNKEAKEKRIKNFGKPDNELRKYYTDYLAKEKRIKAVTVAFTDIEGKFHMLDYNKEYILDSYDNLTFDGSSVRG
;
A
#
# COMPACT_ATOMS: atom_id res chain seq x y z
N MET A 1 -9.56 -29.05 -21.15
CA MET A 1 -9.21 -28.32 -19.92
C MET A 1 -9.39 -26.85 -20.23
N ASP A 2 -10.38 -26.20 -19.61
CA ASP A 2 -10.58 -24.76 -19.78
C ASP A 2 -9.41 -24.03 -19.14
N THR A 3 -8.65 -23.30 -19.95
CA THR A 3 -7.62 -22.41 -19.45
C THR A 3 -8.30 -21.08 -19.17
N PRO A 4 -8.43 -20.65 -17.90
CA PRO A 4 -9.09 -19.39 -17.60
C PRO A 4 -8.34 -18.23 -18.27
N LEU A 5 -9.07 -17.39 -19.01
CA LEU A 5 -8.52 -16.24 -19.74
C LEU A 5 -8.11 -15.09 -18.82
N LYS A 6 -8.49 -15.14 -17.54
CA LYS A 6 -8.25 -14.09 -16.54
C LYS A 6 -7.66 -14.72 -15.28
N ASP A 7 -6.59 -14.11 -14.77
CA ASP A 7 -5.95 -14.43 -13.50
C ASP A 7 -5.97 -13.17 -12.63
N PHE A 8 -6.92 -13.11 -11.69
CA PHE A 8 -7.08 -11.98 -10.78
C PHE A 8 -6.61 -12.33 -9.37
N LEU A 9 -6.10 -11.33 -8.67
CA LEU A 9 -5.90 -11.42 -7.23
C LEU A 9 -7.26 -11.25 -6.55
N GLU A 10 -7.91 -12.38 -6.23
CA GLU A 10 -9.14 -12.41 -5.45
C GLU A 10 -8.81 -12.77 -4.00
N LEU A 11 -9.29 -11.95 -3.06
CA LEU A 11 -9.17 -12.21 -1.63
C LEU A 11 -10.58 -12.23 -1.04
N SER A 12 -10.90 -13.28 -0.29
CA SER A 12 -12.16 -13.32 0.46
C SER A 12 -12.17 -12.27 1.57
N TYR A 13 -13.36 -11.89 2.04
CA TYR A 13 -13.50 -10.94 3.14
C TYR A 13 -12.76 -11.41 4.42
N ASN A 14 -12.76 -12.71 4.71
CA ASN A 14 -12.06 -13.27 5.86
C ASN A 14 -10.53 -13.13 5.71
N GLU A 15 -9.99 -13.37 4.51
CA GLU A 15 -8.57 -13.18 4.23
C GLU A 15 -8.19 -11.71 4.34
N LEU A 16 -8.99 -10.80 3.77
CA LEU A 16 -8.81 -9.36 3.90
C LEU A 16 -8.83 -8.91 5.36
N GLU A 17 -9.77 -9.40 6.17
CA GLU A 17 -9.84 -9.09 7.59
C GLU A 17 -8.59 -9.53 8.34
N ASN A 18 -8.11 -10.75 8.09
CA ASN A 18 -6.90 -11.27 8.71
C ASN A 18 -5.66 -10.45 8.34
N LEU A 19 -5.51 -10.12 7.05
CA LEU A 19 -4.41 -9.27 6.56
C LEU A 19 -4.45 -7.87 7.19
N ASN A 20 -5.65 -7.28 7.30
CA ASN A 20 -5.83 -5.96 7.93
C ASN A 20 -5.48 -5.97 9.43
N LYS A 21 -5.87 -7.02 10.15
CA LYS A 21 -5.50 -7.20 11.58
C LYS A 21 -3.99 -7.35 11.73
N GLU A 22 -3.36 -8.19 10.91
CA GLU A 22 -1.91 -8.38 10.92
C GLU A 22 -1.16 -7.07 10.61
N ALA A 23 -1.59 -6.33 9.59
CA ALA A 23 -1.01 -5.04 9.23
C ALA A 23 -1.12 -4.03 10.39
N LYS A 24 -2.29 -3.97 11.05
CA LYS A 24 -2.50 -3.13 12.24
C LYS A 24 -1.56 -3.53 13.39
N GLU A 25 -1.40 -4.82 13.65
CA GLU A 25 -0.48 -5.29 14.69
C GLU A 25 0.97 -4.94 14.38
N LYS A 26 1.43 -5.14 13.13
CA LYS A 26 2.78 -4.76 12.70
C LYS A 26 3.03 -3.27 12.90
N ARG A 27 2.08 -2.42 12.52
CA ARG A 27 2.16 -0.97 12.75
C ARG A 27 2.34 -0.65 14.24
N ILE A 28 1.51 -1.24 15.11
CA ILE A 28 1.57 -1.00 16.56
C ILE A 28 2.91 -1.49 17.14
N LYS A 29 3.35 -2.69 16.78
CA LYS A 29 4.61 -3.31 17.26
C LYS A 29 5.87 -2.55 16.81
N ASN A 30 5.77 -1.80 15.72
CA ASN A 30 6.85 -0.99 15.16
C ASN A 30 6.75 0.50 15.49
N PHE A 31 5.76 0.92 16.28
CA PHE A 31 5.62 2.31 16.68
C PHE A 31 6.86 2.79 17.46
N GLY A 32 7.48 3.89 17.00
CA GLY A 32 8.70 4.46 17.58
C GLY A 32 10.00 3.72 17.25
N LYS A 33 9.95 2.66 16.43
CA LYS A 33 11.15 1.95 15.94
C LYS A 33 11.59 2.49 14.57
N PRO A 34 12.87 2.29 14.18
CA PRO A 34 13.32 2.56 12.83
C PRO A 34 12.49 1.75 11.82
N ASP A 35 11.99 2.41 10.77
CA ASP A 35 11.05 1.83 9.79
C ASP A 35 11.70 0.80 8.82
N ASN A 36 12.98 0.49 8.98
CA ASN A 36 13.73 -0.33 8.02
C ASN A 36 13.12 -1.74 7.83
N GLU A 37 12.66 -2.39 8.91
CA GLU A 37 12.10 -3.74 8.83
C GLU A 37 10.71 -3.77 8.21
N LEU A 38 9.83 -2.85 8.64
CA LEU A 38 8.46 -2.78 8.16
C LEU A 38 8.41 -2.34 6.69
N ARG A 39 9.21 -1.33 6.34
CA ARG A 39 9.39 -0.89 4.95
C ARG A 39 9.85 -2.05 4.08
N LYS A 40 10.95 -2.72 4.46
CA LYS A 40 11.48 -3.86 3.69
C LYS A 40 10.45 -4.96 3.49
N TYR A 41 9.70 -5.30 4.54
CA TYR A 41 8.64 -6.31 4.45
C TYR A 41 7.61 -5.98 3.36
N TYR A 42 7.11 -4.73 3.33
CA TYR A 42 6.10 -4.33 2.35
C TYR A 42 6.67 -4.11 0.95
N THR A 43 7.88 -3.55 0.82
CA THR A 43 8.54 -3.42 -0.50
C THR A 43 8.83 -4.79 -1.10
N ASP A 44 9.32 -5.74 -0.30
CA ASP A 44 9.58 -7.12 -0.76
C ASP A 44 8.28 -7.83 -1.16
N TYR A 45 7.20 -7.61 -0.42
CA TYR A 45 5.87 -8.14 -0.76
C TYR A 45 5.37 -7.59 -2.10
N LEU A 46 5.39 -6.26 -2.27
CA LEU A 46 4.96 -5.60 -3.50
C LEU A 46 5.82 -6.01 -4.70
N ALA A 47 7.14 -6.14 -4.53
CA ALA A 47 8.04 -6.59 -5.58
C ALA A 47 7.75 -8.03 -6.04
N LYS A 48 7.40 -8.92 -5.11
CA LYS A 48 7.10 -10.34 -5.42
C LYS A 48 5.73 -10.54 -6.04
N GLU A 49 4.73 -9.74 -5.65
CA GLU A 49 3.37 -9.88 -6.14
C GLU A 49 3.23 -9.31 -7.57
N LYS A 50 2.99 -10.19 -8.54
CA LYS A 50 2.89 -9.82 -9.97
C LYS A 50 1.49 -9.34 -10.35
N ARG A 51 0.46 -9.69 -9.58
CA ARG A 51 -0.94 -9.35 -9.88
C ARG A 51 -1.30 -7.92 -9.48
N ILE A 52 -0.52 -7.31 -8.58
CA ILE A 52 -0.63 -5.88 -8.25
C ILE A 52 0.14 -5.06 -9.29
N LYS A 53 -0.55 -4.09 -9.92
CA LYS A 53 0.03 -3.19 -10.94
C LYS A 53 0.17 -1.74 -10.46
N ALA A 54 -0.69 -1.33 -9.54
CA ALA A 54 -0.74 0.02 -9.01
C ALA A 54 -1.02 -0.03 -7.51
N VAL A 55 -0.62 1.02 -6.82
CA VAL A 55 -0.85 1.22 -5.39
C VAL A 55 -1.52 2.57 -5.21
N THR A 56 -2.62 2.61 -4.48
CA THR A 56 -3.24 3.85 -4.03
C THR A 56 -2.61 4.25 -2.70
N VAL A 57 -1.95 5.41 -2.69
CA VAL A 57 -1.50 6.07 -1.46
C VAL A 57 -2.64 6.96 -0.98
N ALA A 58 -3.07 6.77 0.25
CA ALA A 58 -4.16 7.53 0.82
C ALA A 58 -3.80 8.14 2.16
N PHE A 59 -4.27 9.36 2.39
CA PHE A 59 -4.03 10.11 3.61
C PHE A 59 -5.22 11.03 3.89
N THR A 60 -5.29 11.52 5.13
CA THR A 60 -6.32 12.46 5.55
C THR A 60 -5.67 13.79 5.86
N ASP A 61 -6.22 14.89 5.32
CA ASP A 61 -5.75 16.23 5.65
C ASP A 61 -6.22 16.69 7.05
N ILE A 62 -5.78 17.88 7.48
CA ILE A 62 -6.10 18.40 8.82
C ILE A 62 -7.60 18.69 9.00
N GLU A 63 -8.33 18.95 7.91
CA GLU A 63 -9.78 19.13 7.92
C GLU A 63 -10.55 17.79 7.95
N GLY A 64 -9.85 16.66 7.86
CA GLY A 64 -10.45 15.33 7.85
C GLY A 64 -10.84 14.82 6.45
N LYS A 65 -10.42 15.48 5.37
CA LYS A 65 -10.71 15.01 4.00
C LYS A 65 -9.75 13.92 3.60
N PHE A 66 -10.30 12.85 3.04
CA PHE A 66 -9.55 11.71 2.57
C PHE A 66 -9.09 11.94 1.12
N HIS A 67 -7.79 11.94 0.91
CA HIS A 67 -7.12 12.11 -0.37
C HIS A 67 -6.55 10.77 -0.83
N MET A 68 -6.57 10.53 -2.14
CA MET A 68 -6.06 9.31 -2.76
C MET A 68 -5.21 9.67 -3.98
N LEU A 69 -4.06 9.02 -4.10
CA LEU A 69 -3.12 9.17 -5.20
C LEU A 69 -2.77 7.78 -5.74
N ASP A 70 -3.05 7.54 -7.01
CA ASP A 70 -2.73 6.26 -7.65
C ASP A 70 -1.36 6.32 -8.31
N TYR A 71 -0.50 5.37 -7.96
CA TYR A 71 0.82 5.24 -8.55
C TYR A 71 1.00 3.86 -9.19
N ASN A 72 1.80 3.81 -10.26
CA ASN A 72 2.33 2.55 -10.75
C ASN A 72 3.20 1.90 -9.67
N LYS A 73 3.08 0.58 -9.49
CA LYS A 73 3.83 -0.19 -8.49
C LYS A 73 5.35 -0.05 -8.67
N GLU A 74 5.83 -0.09 -9.91
CA GLU A 74 7.26 0.02 -10.24
C GLU A 74 7.79 1.40 -9.80
N TYR A 75 7.03 2.46 -10.11
CA TYR A 75 7.36 3.81 -9.67
C TYR A 75 7.44 3.94 -8.13
N ILE A 76 6.47 3.36 -7.42
CA ILE A 76 6.48 3.35 -5.94
C ILE A 76 7.69 2.59 -5.39
N LEU A 77 8.03 1.43 -5.97
CA LEU A 77 9.17 0.62 -5.52
C LEU A 77 10.51 1.32 -5.76
N ASP A 78 10.62 2.13 -6.82
CA ASP A 78 11.84 2.86 -7.15
C ASP A 78 11.97 4.19 -6.41
N SER A 79 10.85 4.83 -6.05
CA SER A 79 10.82 6.21 -5.53
C SER A 79 10.16 6.34 -4.15
N TYR A 80 10.04 5.27 -3.37
CA TYR A 80 9.33 5.29 -2.07
C TYR A 80 9.91 6.27 -1.05
N ASP A 81 11.18 6.62 -1.16
CA ASP A 81 11.90 7.55 -0.27
C ASP A 81 11.77 9.02 -0.69
N ASN A 82 11.24 9.28 -1.89
CA ASN A 82 11.09 10.61 -2.44
C ASN A 82 9.76 10.81 -3.20
N LEU A 83 8.66 10.32 -2.60
CA LEU A 83 7.33 10.56 -3.12
C LEU A 83 6.95 12.04 -2.93
N THR A 84 6.80 12.74 -4.05
CA THR A 84 6.36 14.14 -4.08
C THR A 84 4.95 14.24 -4.64
N PHE A 85 4.17 15.17 -4.08
CA PHE A 85 2.86 15.56 -4.61
C PHE A 85 2.66 17.06 -4.38
N ASP A 86 1.84 17.69 -5.21
CA ASP A 86 1.50 19.11 -5.06
C ASP A 86 0.47 19.28 -3.92
N GLY A 87 0.93 19.82 -2.80
CA GLY A 87 0.10 20.09 -1.62
C GLY A 87 -0.73 21.38 -1.72
N SER A 88 -0.56 22.22 -2.76
CA SER A 88 -1.27 23.51 -2.87
C SER A 88 -2.80 23.37 -2.93
N SER A 89 -3.28 22.19 -3.35
CA SER A 89 -4.69 21.85 -3.41
C SER A 89 -5.20 21.08 -2.17
N VAL A 90 -4.33 20.79 -1.21
CA VAL A 90 -4.68 20.19 0.09
C VAL A 90 -4.84 21.31 1.11
N ARG A 91 -5.90 21.27 1.90
CA ARG A 91 -6.15 22.30 2.92
C ARG A 91 -5.45 21.92 4.23
N GLY A 92 -4.72 22.87 4.79
CA GLY A 92 -3.92 22.70 6.02
C GLY A 92 -2.48 23.12 5.80
#